data_AF-A0A917QEM7-F1
#
_entry.id   AF-A0A917QEM7-F1
#
_cell.length_a   1.000
_cell.length_b   1.000
_cell.length_c   1.000
_cell.angle_alpha   90.00
_cell.angle_beta   90.00
_cell.angle_gamma   90.00
#
_symmetry.space_group_name_H-M   'P 1'
#
loop_
_entity.id
_entity.type
_entity.pdbx_description
1 polymer ?
#
loop_
_entity_poly.entity_id
_entity_poly.type
_entity_poly.pdbx_seq_one_letter_code
_entity_poly.pdbx_strand_id
1 'polypeptide(L)' 'MRAPVVTVVEQFEHSAAPADPDASLAERISCAKIRYLTQLALGLSEESMDLLTSVTDRLRAAEGALGDPLTADLGFD' A
#
# COMPACT_ATOMS: atom_id res chain seq x y z
N MET A 1 2.41 -11.82 -42.29
CA MET A 1 1.45 -10.87 -41.71
C MET A 1 1.56 -10.95 -40.19
N ARG A 2 2.15 -9.94 -39.55
CA ARG A 2 2.34 -9.87 -38.07
C ARG A 2 1.60 -8.62 -37.61
N ALA A 3 0.54 -8.78 -36.82
CA ALA A 3 -0.22 -7.65 -36.29
C ALA A 3 0.63 -6.86 -35.29
N PRO A 4 0.55 -5.52 -35.27
CA PRO A 4 1.27 -4.73 -34.28
C PRO A 4 0.56 -4.89 -32.92
N VAL A 5 1.32 -5.28 -31.90
CA VAL A 5 0.89 -5.20 -30.50
C VAL A 5 0.78 -3.72 -30.17
N VAL A 6 -0.45 -3.23 -30.05
CA VAL A 6 -0.72 -1.90 -29.51
C VAL A 6 -0.35 -1.95 -28.03
N THR A 7 0.83 -1.46 -27.70
CA THR A 7 1.19 -1.14 -26.32
C THR A 7 0.28 -0.01 -25.89
N VAL A 8 -0.81 -0.33 -25.18
CA VAL A 8 -1.56 0.65 -24.41
C VAL A 8 -0.66 1.03 -23.26
N VAL A 9 0.25 1.97 -23.52
CA VAL A 9 0.83 2.79 -22.46
C VAL A 9 -0.34 3.62 -22.00
N GLU A 10 -1.04 3.15 -20.97
CA GLU A 10 -2.07 3.93 -20.31
C GLU A 10 -1.34 5.11 -19.67
N GLN A 11 -1.24 6.18 -20.46
CA GLN A 11 -0.75 7.47 -20.01
C GLN A 11 -1.75 7.90 -18.94
N PHE A 12 -1.38 7.69 -17.68
CA PHE A 12 -1.97 8.39 -16.55
C PHE A 12 -1.76 9.87 -16.84
N GLU A 13 -2.69 10.47 -17.59
CA GLU A 13 -2.74 11.90 -17.80
C GLU A 13 -2.87 12.49 -16.41
N HIS A 14 -1.77 13.04 -15.91
CA HIS A 14 -1.74 13.88 -14.72
C HIS A 14 -2.46 15.18 -15.12
N SER A 15 -3.78 15.06 -15.25
CA SER A 15 -4.69 16.18 -15.39
C SER A 15 -4.34 17.11 -14.24
N ALA A 16 -4.00 18.35 -14.57
CA ALA A 16 -3.81 19.44 -13.62
C ALA A 16 -5.18 19.76 -12.97
N ALA A 17 -5.69 18.79 -12.22
CA ALA A 17 -6.87 18.90 -11.42
C ALA A 17 -6.61 19.97 -10.33
N PRO A 18 -7.64 20.70 -9.90
CA PRO A 18 -7.52 21.51 -8.69
C PRO A 18 -6.91 20.66 -7.58
N ALA A 19 -5.98 21.24 -6.82
CA ALA A 19 -5.21 20.55 -5.80
C ALA A 19 -6.08 19.53 -5.07
N ASP A 20 -5.74 18.25 -5.21
CA ASP A 20 -6.48 17.15 -4.60
C ASP A 20 -6.61 17.48 -3.10
N PRO A 21 -7.84 17.66 -2.58
CA PRO A 21 -8.06 18.06 -1.20
C PRO A 21 -7.45 17.03 -0.24
N ASP A 22 -7.41 15.75 -0.62
CA ASP A 22 -6.85 14.68 0.19
C ASP A 22 -5.33 14.72 0.16
N ALA A 23 -4.72 15.06 -0.98
CA ALA A 23 -3.29 15.36 -1.05
C ALA A 23 -2.89 16.56 -0.19
N SER A 24 -3.71 17.62 -0.21
CA SER A 24 -3.49 18.81 0.63
C SER A 24 -3.64 18.50 2.12
N LEU A 25 -4.52 17.58 2.48
CA LEU A 25 -4.70 17.11 3.86
C LEU A 25 -3.50 16.26 4.31
N ALA A 26 -2.98 15.39 3.44
CA ALA A 26 -1.80 14.58 3.74
C ALA A 26 -0.58 15.46 4.07
N GLU A 27 -0.34 16.53 3.31
CA GLU A 27 0.76 17.49 3.56
C GLU A 27 0.72 18.11 4.97
N ARG A 28 -0.48 18.26 5.57
CA ARG A 28 -0.65 18.83 6.91
C ARG A 28 -0.25 17.87 8.04
N ILE A 29 -0.02 16.60 7.76
CA ILE A 29 0.43 15.61 8.74
C ILE A 29 1.90 15.90 9.07
N SER A 30 2.23 16.16 10.33
CA SER A 30 3.60 16.53 10.73
C SER A 30 4.58 15.34 10.71
N CYS A 31 4.11 14.13 11.03
CA CYS A 31 4.91 12.91 11.01
C CYS A 31 5.18 12.45 9.57
N ALA A 32 6.44 12.44 9.16
CA ALA A 32 6.83 12.09 7.79
C ALA A 32 6.39 10.67 7.38
N LYS A 33 6.47 9.69 8.28
CA LYS A 33 6.05 8.31 8.00
C LYS A 33 4.54 8.21 7.77
N ILE A 34 3.76 8.89 8.61
CA ILE A 34 2.28 8.89 8.49
C ILE A 34 1.89 9.65 7.21
N ARG A 35 2.50 10.80 6.94
CA ARG A 35 2.29 11.56 5.69
C ARG A 35 2.51 10.69 4.46
N TYR A 36 3.63 9.98 4.41
CA TYR A 36 3.96 9.10 3.29
C TYR A 36 2.93 7.97 3.11
N LEU A 37 2.49 7.33 4.20
CA LEU A 37 1.44 6.31 4.13
C LEU A 37 0.12 6.89 3.65
N THR A 38 -0.26 8.08 4.12
CA THR A 38 -1.48 8.77 3.67
C THR A 38 -1.38 9.09 2.18
N GLN A 39 -0.24 9.58 1.69
CA GLN A 39 -0.01 9.85 0.27
C GLN A 39 -0.12 8.59 -0.60
N LEU A 40 0.39 7.45 -0.12
CA LEU A 40 0.25 6.16 -0.81
C LEU A 40 -1.20 5.66 -0.87
N ALA A 41 -2.02 6.02 0.11
CA ALA A 41 -3.41 5.63 0.16
C ALA A 41 -4.34 6.53 -0.69
N LEU A 42 -3.85 7.68 -1.18
CA LEU A 42 -4.62 8.57 -2.04
C LEU A 42 -4.99 7.87 -3.35
N GLY A 43 -6.25 7.97 -3.74
CA GLY A 43 -6.77 7.34 -4.95
C GLY A 43 -7.10 5.85 -4.81
N LEU A 44 -6.90 5.24 -3.63
CA LEU A 44 -7.42 3.91 -3.34
C LEU A 44 -8.94 3.97 -3.15
N SER A 45 -9.64 3.00 -3.72
CA SER A 45 -11.05 2.78 -3.40
C SER A 45 -11.20 2.22 -1.97
N GLU A 46 -12.39 2.35 -1.39
CA GLU A 46 -12.73 1.77 -0.09
C GLU A 46 -12.50 0.24 -0.08
N GLU A 47 -12.90 -0.45 -1.15
CA GLU A 47 -12.64 -1.90 -1.31
C GLU A 47 -11.15 -2.23 -1.30
N SER A 48 -10.31 -1.39 -1.91
CA SER A 48 -8.85 -1.58 -1.91
C SER A 48 -8.26 -1.36 -0.51
N MET A 49 -8.79 -0.40 0.24
CA MET A 49 -8.41 -0.15 1.64
C MET A 49 -8.80 -1.31 2.55
N ASP A 50 -9.97 -1.90 2.36
CA ASP A 50 -10.43 -3.08 3.09
C ASP A 50 -9.56 -4.30 2.80
N LEU A 51 -9.19 -4.51 1.54
CA LEU A 51 -8.26 -5.57 1.13
C LEU A 51 -6.89 -5.38 1.78
N LEU A 52 -6.34 -4.16 1.76
CA LEU A 52 -5.05 -3.85 2.38
C LEU A 52 -5.10 -4.10 3.90
N THR A 53 -6.20 -3.75 4.55
CA THR A 53 -6.45 -4.02 5.97
C THR A 53 -6.47 -5.52 6.23
N SER A 54 -7.23 -6.29 5.45
CA SER A 54 -7.31 -7.75 5.57
C SER A 54 -5.94 -8.43 5.40
N VAL A 55 -5.14 -7.99 4.42
CA VAL A 55 -3.79 -8.52 4.21
C VAL A 55 -2.88 -8.17 5.39
N THR A 56 -2.94 -6.94 5.88
CA THR A 56 -2.14 -6.49 7.03
C THR A 56 -2.48 -7.26 8.29
N ASP A 57 -3.77 -7.53 8.54
CA ASP A 57 -4.22 -8.34 9.67
C ASP A 57 -3.72 -9.78 9.57
N ARG A 58 -3.78 -10.38 8.37
CA ARG A 58 -3.23 -11.72 8.13
C ARG A 58 -1.72 -11.76 8.34
N LEU A 59 -0.99 -10.74 7.90
CA LEU A 59 0.44 -10.62 8.13
C LEU A 59 0.75 -10.49 9.62
N ARG A 60 0.02 -9.66 10.36
CA ARG A 60 0.17 -9.55 11.82
C ARG A 60 -0.15 -10.85 12.54
N ALA A 61 -1.19 -11.57 12.12
CA ALA A 61 -1.52 -12.88 12.66
C ALA A 61 -0.41 -13.89 12.36
N ALA A 62 0.18 -13.84 11.17
CA ALA A 62 1.32 -14.65 10.79
C ALA A 62 2.60 -14.28 11.56
N GLU A 63 2.85 -13.00 11.83
CA GLU A 63 3.94 -12.52 12.69
C GLU A 63 3.76 -13.00 14.13
N GLY A 64 2.53 -12.99 14.65
CA GLY A 64 2.24 -13.55 15.98
C GLY A 64 2.31 -15.08 16.04
N ALA A 65 2.14 -15.76 14.90
CA ALA A 65 2.26 -17.22 14.77
C ALA A 65 3.67 -17.69 14.44
N LEU A 66 4.49 -16.85 13.79
CA LEU A 66 5.93 -17.01 13.69
C LEU A 66 6.50 -16.77 15.09
N GLY A 67 6.66 -17.83 15.86
CA GLY A 67 7.42 -17.78 17.11
C GLY A 67 8.76 -17.07 16.88
N ASP A 68 9.20 -16.29 17.87
CA ASP A 68 10.41 -15.48 17.77
C ASP A 68 11.55 -16.35 17.20
N PRO A 69 12.17 -15.98 16.06
CA PRO A 69 13.23 -16.77 15.45
C PRO A 69 14.43 -16.98 16.38
N LEU A 70 14.57 -16.19 17.46
CA LEU A 70 15.56 -16.41 18.53
C LEU A 70 15.18 -17.53 19.52
N THR A 71 13.92 -17.94 19.56
CA THR A 71 13.42 -19.05 20.40
C THR A 71 13.02 -20.28 19.59
N ALA A 72 12.79 -20.14 18.29
CA ALA A 72 12.41 -21.26 17.41
C ALA A 72 13.54 -22.29 17.17
N ASP A 73 14.80 -21.90 17.33
CA ASP A 73 15.98 -22.79 17.20
C ASP A 73 16.44 -23.40 18.55
N LEU A 74 15.81 -23.02 19.66
CA LEU A 74 16.02 -23.69 20.95
C LEU A 74 15.13 -24.93 21.02
N GLY A 75 15.50 -25.93 20.21
CA GLY A 75 15.00 -27.29 20.34
C GLY A 75 15.31 -27.82 21.74
N PHE A 76 14.33 -27.73 22.64
CA PHE A 76 14.30 -28.55 23.84
C PHE A 76 13.66 -29.88 23.44
N ASP A 77 14.51 -30.89 23.27
CA ASP A 77 14.19 -32.32 23.35
C ASP A 77 13.67 -32.67 24.76
#